data_AF-A0A9D8HIV1-F1
#
_entry.id   AF-A0A9D8HIV1-F1
#
_cell.length_a   1.000
_cell.length_b   1.000
_cell.length_c   1.000
_cell.angle_alpha   90.00
_cell.angle_beta   90.00
_cell.angle_gamma   90.00
#
_symmetry.space_group_name_H-M   'P 1'
#
loop_
_entity.id
_entity.type
_entity.pdbx_description
1 polymer ?
#
loop_
_entity_poly.entity_id
_entity_poly.type
_entity_poly.pdbx_seq_one_letter_code
_entity_poly.pdbx_strand_id
1 'polypeptide(L)'
;MAPAGEQEAGVGGGAAEAGAAPASGRRSARRRILIPVLIAGTSVLGAVGAWRASTASGAAAGAERRAFADTVAAEQQRAGIETVVGSIEFAYARRLALRESAAALRSAAEEAGAAESARLRALAAAQEAAADAYVIDADALRPDGALDLEAKRQVEWALAAGVQDLDPAPEMARAADLRSKSQRLVGLTAFLIAAALFLTLAEVTRNPRVETLYWYGGVAVLSVAGILLIVVDAL
;
A
#
# COMPACT_ATOMS: atom_id res chain seq x y z
N MET A 1 56.96 31.70 95.82
CA MET A 1 55.61 32.27 96.00
C MET A 1 54.73 31.65 94.93
N ALA A 2 54.04 30.56 95.27
CA ALA A 2 52.96 29.98 94.47
C ALA A 2 51.70 30.87 94.61
N PRO A 3 50.72 30.78 93.71
CA PRO A 3 49.67 29.75 93.83
C PRO A 3 49.25 29.11 92.47
N ALA A 4 48.92 27.81 92.46
CA ALA A 4 47.57 27.22 92.43
C ALA A 4 46.82 27.47 91.10
N GLY A 5 46.57 26.42 90.31
CA GLY A 5 45.25 25.77 90.22
C GLY A 5 44.56 26.32 88.97
N GLU A 6 44.04 25.54 88.01
CA GLU A 6 42.92 24.64 88.18
C GLU A 6 42.89 23.58 87.08
N GLN A 7 42.46 22.40 87.54
CA GLN A 7 42.01 21.25 86.81
C GLN A 7 40.54 21.51 86.43
N GLU A 8 40.17 21.45 85.16
CA GLU A 8 38.78 21.12 84.79
C GLU A 8 38.77 20.00 83.77
N ALA A 9 38.32 18.85 84.27
CA ALA A 9 37.85 17.71 83.52
C ALA A 9 36.46 18.04 82.96
N GLY A 10 36.36 18.16 81.64
CA GLY A 10 35.10 18.25 80.92
C GLY A 10 34.81 16.97 80.14
N VAL A 11 34.33 15.94 80.83
CA VAL A 11 33.64 14.79 80.23
C VAL A 11 32.30 15.28 79.71
N GLY A 12 32.15 15.36 78.38
CA GLY A 12 30.94 15.83 77.73
C GLY A 12 30.56 14.98 76.52
N GLY A 13 29.72 13.97 76.78
CA GLY A 13 28.64 13.54 75.88
C GLY A 13 28.99 13.14 74.45
N GLY A 14 29.25 11.85 74.25
CA GLY A 14 29.02 11.21 72.95
C GLY A 14 27.52 11.23 72.61
N ALA A 15 27.11 12.20 71.81
CA ALA A 15 25.90 12.12 71.01
C ALA A 15 26.32 11.70 69.61
N ALA A 16 26.10 10.42 69.29
CA ALA A 16 26.14 9.93 67.92
C ALA A 16 25.03 10.64 67.13
N GLU A 17 25.34 11.81 66.58
CA GLU A 17 24.64 12.34 65.41
C GLU A 17 24.91 11.36 64.26
N ALA A 18 24.05 10.36 64.15
CA ALA A 18 23.86 9.64 62.92
C ALA A 18 23.42 10.65 61.86
N GLY A 19 24.40 11.23 61.17
CA GLY A 19 24.20 12.12 60.04
C GLY A 19 23.37 11.41 58.98
N ALA A 20 22.05 11.60 59.05
CA ALA A 20 21.13 11.27 57.98
C ALA A 20 21.46 12.19 56.81
N ALA A 21 22.47 11.80 56.03
CA ALA A 21 22.87 12.50 54.82
C ALA A 21 21.63 12.77 53.96
N PRO A 22 21.41 14.01 53.50
CA PRO A 22 20.14 14.43 52.90
C PRO A 22 19.83 13.56 51.69
N ALA A 23 18.82 12.70 51.82
CA ALA A 23 18.38 11.79 50.76
C ALA A 23 17.93 12.53 49.49
N SER A 24 17.66 13.84 49.59
CA SER A 24 17.32 14.74 48.47
C SER A 24 18.48 14.95 47.47
N GLY A 25 19.74 15.01 47.94
CA GLY A 25 20.90 15.24 47.06
C GLY A 25 21.23 14.05 46.15
N ARG A 26 20.95 12.82 46.60
CA ARG A 26 21.16 11.61 45.79
C ARG A 26 20.16 11.47 44.64
N ARG A 27 18.91 11.94 44.81
CA ARG A 27 17.88 11.89 43.76
C ARG A 27 18.16 12.86 42.62
N SER A 28 18.64 14.08 42.93
CA SER A 28 18.98 15.06 41.89
C SER A 28 20.19 14.63 41.05
N ALA A 29 21.22 14.04 41.68
CA ALA A 29 22.38 13.51 40.99
C ALA A 29 22.00 12.36 40.03
N ARG A 30 21.16 11.41 40.46
CA ARG A 30 20.67 10.33 39.59
C ARG A 30 19.83 10.86 38.42
N ARG A 31 18.96 11.84 38.65
CA ARG A 31 18.15 12.47 37.59
C ARG A 31 19.01 13.15 36.53
N ARG A 32 20.06 13.88 36.93
CA ARG A 32 21.00 14.53 35.99
C ARG A 32 21.71 13.56 35.06
N ILE A 33 21.98 12.33 35.51
CA ILE A 33 22.59 11.29 34.65
C ILE A 33 21.53 10.60 33.78
N LEU A 34 20.31 10.42 34.31
CA LEU A 34 19.22 9.76 33.60
C LEU A 34 18.72 10.54 32.38
N ILE A 35 18.66 11.88 32.44
CA ILE A 35 18.13 12.69 31.33
C ILE A 35 18.96 12.53 30.04
N PRO A 36 20.29 12.68 30.02
CA PRO A 36 21.10 12.44 28.83
C PRO A 36 20.98 11.01 28.29
N VAL A 37 20.88 10.02 29.18
CA VAL A 37 20.67 8.61 28.78
C VAL A 37 19.32 8.42 28.10
N LEU A 38 18.26 9.05 28.62
CA LEU A 38 16.93 9.02 27.98
C LEU A 38 16.96 9.72 26.63
N ILE A 39 17.62 10.87 26.51
CA ILE A 39 17.78 11.57 25.22
C ILE A 39 18.51 10.68 24.21
N ALA A 40 19.64 10.10 24.58
CA ALA A 40 20.36 9.16 23.72
C ALA A 40 19.47 7.96 23.31
N GLY A 41 18.70 7.42 24.25
CA GLY A 41 17.71 6.38 23.99
C GLY A 41 16.64 6.82 22.97
N THR A 42 16.11 8.04 23.10
CA THR A 42 15.13 8.59 22.14
C THR A 42 15.74 8.76 20.75
N SER A 43 17.01 9.16 20.63
CA SER A 43 17.70 9.27 19.35
C SER A 43 17.88 7.91 18.67
N VAL A 44 18.26 6.87 19.43
CA VAL A 44 18.35 5.50 18.90
C VAL A 44 16.98 5.00 18.44
N LEU A 45 15.94 5.19 19.26
CA LEU A 45 14.57 4.82 18.89
C LEU A 45 14.08 5.57 17.64
N GLY A 46 14.41 6.87 17.53
CA GLY A 46 14.11 7.68 16.36
C GLY A 46 14.79 7.17 15.10
N ALA A 47 16.08 6.80 15.19
CA ALA A 47 16.83 6.24 14.07
C ALA A 47 16.27 4.87 13.63
N VAL A 48 15.93 3.99 14.58
CA VAL A 48 15.30 2.70 14.29
C VAL A 48 13.92 2.89 13.65
N GLY A 49 13.12 3.81 14.18
CA GLY A 49 11.82 4.18 13.61
C GLY A 49 11.93 4.71 12.18
N ALA A 50 12.89 5.60 11.92
CA ALA A 50 13.16 6.14 10.58
C ALA A 50 13.62 5.06 9.60
N TRP A 51 14.53 4.16 10.01
CA TRP A 51 14.96 3.02 9.20
C TRP A 51 13.77 2.11 8.85
N ARG A 52 12.94 1.76 9.84
CA ARG A 52 11.73 0.94 9.63
C ARG A 52 10.75 1.63 8.69
N ALA A 53 10.48 2.92 8.89
CA ALA A 53 9.61 3.70 8.01
C ALA A 53 10.12 3.70 6.56
N SER A 54 11.44 3.85 6.37
CA SER A 54 12.08 3.79 5.05
C SER A 54 11.89 2.42 4.39
N THR A 55 12.10 1.32 5.11
CA THR A 55 11.89 -0.03 4.58
C THR A 55 10.43 -0.32 4.23
N ALA A 56 9.47 0.09 5.07
CA ALA A 56 8.04 -0.06 4.81
C ALA A 56 7.59 0.76 3.61
N SER A 57 8.08 2.01 3.50
CA SER A 57 7.82 2.88 2.34
C SER A 57 8.39 2.29 1.05
N GLY A 58 9.60 1.74 1.08
CA GLY A 58 10.20 1.04 -0.06
C GLY A 58 9.39 -0.19 -0.49
N ALA A 59 8.91 -0.98 0.45
CA ALA A 59 8.03 -2.12 0.18
C ALA A 59 6.68 -1.67 -0.41
N ALA A 60 6.07 -0.61 0.13
CA ALA A 60 4.84 -0.01 -0.38
C ALA A 60 5.01 0.44 -1.83
N ALA A 61 6.06 1.20 -2.13
CA ALA A 61 6.37 1.65 -3.49
C ALA A 61 6.69 0.48 -4.45
N GLY A 62 7.21 -0.63 -3.92
CA GLY A 62 7.37 -1.88 -4.68
C GLY A 62 6.02 -2.49 -5.06
N ALA A 63 5.11 -2.63 -4.08
CA ALA A 63 3.76 -3.15 -4.30
C ALA A 63 2.92 -2.25 -5.21
N GLU A 64 2.97 -0.92 -5.03
CA GLU A 64 2.29 0.05 -5.91
C GLU A 64 2.76 -0.09 -7.37
N ARG A 65 4.05 -0.30 -7.60
CA ARG A 65 4.60 -0.52 -8.95
C ARG A 65 4.13 -1.83 -9.57
N ARG A 66 4.00 -2.90 -8.78
CA ARG A 66 3.45 -4.18 -9.25
C ARG A 66 1.97 -4.04 -9.58
N ALA A 67 1.17 -3.52 -8.64
CA ALA A 67 -0.25 -3.28 -8.85
C ALA A 67 -0.51 -2.41 -10.10
N PHE A 68 0.32 -1.39 -10.34
CA PHE A 68 0.26 -0.59 -11.56
C PHE A 68 0.59 -1.40 -12.82
N ALA A 69 1.66 -2.20 -12.79
CA ALA A 69 2.03 -3.08 -13.90
C ALA A 69 0.92 -4.11 -14.20
N ASP A 70 0.31 -4.70 -13.17
CA ASP A 70 -0.76 -5.69 -13.30
C ASP A 70 -2.02 -5.03 -13.87
N THR A 71 -2.36 -3.82 -13.42
CA THR A 71 -3.46 -3.02 -13.99
C THR A 71 -3.21 -2.70 -15.47
N VAL A 72 -1.98 -2.30 -15.81
CA VAL A 72 -1.60 -2.03 -17.22
C VAL A 72 -1.70 -3.30 -18.05
N ALA A 73 -1.25 -4.45 -17.53
CA ALA A 73 -1.36 -5.73 -18.21
C ALA A 73 -2.83 -6.14 -18.43
N ALA A 74 -3.68 -5.97 -17.41
CA ALA A 74 -5.11 -6.21 -17.49
C ALA A 74 -5.79 -5.33 -18.56
N GLU A 75 -5.47 -4.04 -18.61
CA GLU A 75 -6.02 -3.13 -19.62
C GLU A 75 -5.47 -3.43 -21.03
N GLN A 76 -4.19 -3.78 -21.16
CA GLN A 76 -3.61 -4.22 -22.44
C GLN A 76 -4.31 -5.49 -22.95
N GLN A 77 -4.55 -6.46 -22.06
CA GLN A 77 -5.26 -7.68 -22.40
C GLN A 77 -6.69 -7.38 -22.83
N ARG A 78 -7.40 -6.51 -22.09
CA ARG A 78 -8.75 -6.08 -22.43
C ARG A 78 -8.81 -5.41 -23.80
N ALA A 79 -7.89 -4.50 -24.10
CA ALA A 79 -7.80 -3.87 -25.42
C ALA A 79 -7.49 -4.88 -26.54
N GLY A 80 -6.65 -5.88 -26.26
CA GLY A 80 -6.39 -7.00 -27.16
C GLY A 80 -7.67 -7.78 -27.48
N ILE A 81 -8.44 -8.14 -26.45
CA ILE A 81 -9.72 -8.84 -26.59
C ILE A 81 -10.72 -8.01 -27.41
N GLU A 82 -10.85 -6.72 -27.13
CA GLU A 82 -11.76 -5.83 -27.90
C GLU A 82 -11.34 -5.73 -29.38
N THR A 83 -10.05 -5.77 -29.68
CA THR A 83 -9.55 -5.79 -31.07
C THR A 83 -9.96 -7.09 -31.78
N VAL A 84 -9.82 -8.24 -31.11
CA VAL A 84 -10.24 -9.53 -31.66
C VAL A 84 -11.76 -9.55 -31.88
N VAL A 85 -12.53 -9.13 -30.88
CA VAL A 85 -13.99 -9.05 -30.95
C VAL A 85 -14.47 -8.14 -32.08
N GLY A 86 -13.89 -6.95 -32.22
CA GLY A 86 -14.22 -6.04 -33.32
C GLY A 86 -13.88 -6.62 -34.70
N SER A 87 -12.79 -7.37 -34.81
CA SER A 87 -12.45 -8.07 -36.06
C SER A 87 -13.45 -9.16 -36.41
N ILE A 88 -13.94 -9.90 -35.41
CA ILE A 88 -14.97 -10.94 -35.55
C ILE A 88 -16.30 -10.29 -35.98
N GLU A 89 -16.70 -9.20 -35.34
CA GLU A 89 -17.91 -8.46 -35.68
C GLU A 89 -17.87 -7.97 -37.13
N PHE A 90 -16.75 -7.38 -37.55
CA PHE A 90 -16.57 -6.93 -38.94
C PHE A 90 -16.67 -8.09 -39.93
N ALA A 91 -15.99 -9.19 -39.66
CA ALA A 91 -16.05 -10.39 -40.51
C ALA A 91 -17.48 -10.95 -40.60
N TYR A 92 -18.21 -10.98 -39.49
CA TYR A 92 -19.59 -11.42 -39.43
C TYR A 92 -20.52 -10.52 -40.24
N ALA A 93 -20.43 -9.20 -40.06
CA ALA A 93 -21.22 -8.22 -40.79
C ALA A 93 -20.92 -8.31 -42.31
N ARG A 94 -19.66 -8.46 -42.69
CA ARG A 94 -19.25 -8.63 -44.09
C ARG A 94 -19.83 -9.91 -44.69
N ARG A 95 -19.79 -11.02 -43.96
CA ARG A 95 -20.40 -12.29 -44.37
C ARG A 95 -21.90 -12.16 -44.58
N LEU A 96 -22.61 -11.50 -43.66
CA LEU A 96 -24.05 -11.28 -43.78
C LEU A 96 -24.40 -10.45 -45.02
N ALA A 97 -23.70 -9.34 -45.24
CA ALA A 97 -23.91 -8.49 -46.41
C ALA A 97 -23.69 -9.24 -47.73
N LEU A 98 -22.67 -10.11 -47.82
CA LEU A 98 -22.42 -10.94 -49.00
C LEU A 98 -23.54 -11.95 -49.23
N ARG A 99 -24.07 -12.57 -48.17
CA ARG A 99 -25.19 -13.51 -48.25
C ARG A 99 -26.49 -12.83 -48.69
N GLU A 100 -26.78 -11.66 -48.15
CA GLU A 100 -27.94 -10.86 -48.58
C GLU A 100 -27.81 -10.42 -50.04
N SER A 101 -26.62 -9.98 -50.45
CA SER A 101 -26.34 -9.65 -51.85
C SER A 101 -26.54 -10.86 -52.78
N ALA A 102 -26.06 -12.05 -52.39
CA ALA A 102 -26.28 -13.27 -53.14
C ALA A 102 -27.77 -13.63 -53.24
N ALA A 103 -28.53 -13.49 -52.14
CA ALA A 103 -29.96 -13.75 -52.12
C ALA A 103 -30.73 -12.78 -53.05
N ALA A 104 -30.38 -11.50 -53.04
CA ALA A 104 -30.95 -10.51 -53.95
C ALA A 104 -30.65 -10.82 -55.43
N LEU A 105 -29.41 -11.23 -55.75
CA LEU A 105 -29.02 -11.65 -57.10
C LEU A 105 -29.80 -12.90 -57.54
N ARG A 106 -30.04 -13.85 -56.63
CA ARG A 106 -30.87 -15.03 -56.91
C ARG A 106 -32.32 -14.64 -57.23
N SER A 107 -32.91 -13.76 -56.42
CA SER A 107 -34.27 -13.25 -56.65
C SER A 107 -34.38 -12.54 -58.00
N ALA A 108 -33.43 -11.65 -58.34
CA ALA A 108 -33.41 -10.97 -59.62
C ALA A 108 -33.24 -11.94 -60.82
N ALA A 109 -32.52 -13.04 -60.63
CA ALA A 109 -32.34 -14.06 -61.66
C ALA A 109 -33.63 -14.83 -61.98
N GLU A 110 -34.63 -14.86 -61.08
CA GLU A 110 -35.93 -15.51 -61.29
C GLU A 110 -36.81 -14.72 -62.27
N GLU A 111 -36.65 -13.39 -62.30
CA GLU A 111 -37.41 -12.49 -63.16
C GLU A 111 -36.71 -12.20 -64.51
N ALA A 112 -35.43 -12.56 -64.63
CA ALA A 112 -34.60 -12.26 -65.78
C ALA A 112 -34.71 -13.29 -66.93
N GLY A 113 -34.41 -12.87 -68.16
CA GLY A 113 -34.28 -13.78 -69.31
C GLY A 113 -33.13 -14.78 -69.14
N ALA A 114 -33.16 -15.89 -69.88
CA ALA A 114 -32.30 -17.06 -69.63
C ALA A 114 -30.78 -16.75 -69.55
N ALA A 115 -30.26 -15.92 -70.46
CA ALA A 115 -28.84 -15.57 -70.48
C ALA A 115 -28.43 -14.72 -69.26
N GLU A 116 -29.25 -13.72 -68.90
CA GLU A 116 -28.99 -12.86 -67.74
C GLU A 116 -29.19 -13.62 -66.42
N SER A 117 -30.21 -14.47 -66.36
CA SER A 117 -30.46 -15.37 -65.23
C SER A 117 -29.23 -16.25 -64.93
N ALA A 118 -28.60 -16.83 -65.96
CA ALA A 118 -27.37 -17.63 -65.78
C ALA A 118 -26.20 -16.79 -65.22
N ARG A 119 -26.03 -15.55 -65.71
CA ARG A 119 -25.00 -14.62 -65.22
C ARG A 119 -25.23 -14.24 -63.76
N LEU A 120 -26.47 -13.85 -63.40
CA LEU A 120 -26.83 -13.46 -62.05
C LEU A 120 -26.65 -14.60 -61.05
N ARG A 121 -27.00 -15.84 -61.42
CA ARG A 121 -26.75 -17.03 -60.59
C ARG A 121 -25.26 -17.29 -60.38
N ALA A 122 -24.44 -17.14 -61.41
CA ALA A 122 -22.99 -17.28 -61.28
C ALA A 122 -22.39 -16.23 -60.33
N LEU A 123 -22.87 -14.98 -60.41
CA LEU A 123 -22.47 -13.92 -59.47
C LEU A 123 -22.94 -14.22 -58.05
N ALA A 124 -24.18 -14.68 -57.85
CA ALA A 124 -24.67 -15.07 -56.54
C ALA A 124 -23.84 -16.18 -55.90
N ALA A 125 -23.49 -17.22 -56.66
CA ALA A 125 -22.62 -18.30 -56.20
C ALA A 125 -21.22 -17.80 -55.81
N ALA A 126 -20.66 -16.85 -56.57
CA ALA A 126 -19.38 -16.23 -56.23
C ALA A 126 -19.46 -15.41 -54.92
N GLN A 127 -20.57 -14.70 -54.68
CA GLN A 127 -20.79 -13.97 -53.43
C GLN A 127 -20.96 -14.90 -52.23
N GLU A 128 -21.66 -16.04 -52.39
CA GLU A 128 -21.76 -17.08 -51.36
C GLU A 128 -20.41 -17.68 -51.01
N ALA A 129 -19.62 -18.05 -52.03
CA ALA A 129 -18.27 -18.56 -51.82
C ALA A 129 -17.38 -17.53 -51.10
N ALA A 130 -17.50 -16.24 -51.45
CA ALA A 130 -16.80 -15.17 -50.76
C ALA A 130 -17.28 -14.99 -49.31
N ALA A 131 -18.58 -15.17 -49.03
CA ALA A 131 -19.13 -15.11 -47.68
C ALA A 131 -18.60 -16.25 -46.80
N ASP A 132 -18.52 -17.46 -47.34
CA ASP A 132 -18.04 -18.64 -46.60
C ASP A 132 -16.52 -18.64 -46.40
N ALA A 133 -15.77 -17.81 -47.11
CA ALA A 133 -14.36 -17.57 -46.85
C ALA A 133 -14.11 -16.80 -45.53
N TYR A 134 -15.11 -16.11 -44.97
CA TYR A 134 -15.02 -15.48 -43.65
C TYR A 134 -15.27 -16.53 -42.57
N VAL A 135 -14.17 -17.03 -41.99
CA VAL A 135 -14.20 -17.91 -40.82
C VAL A 135 -14.54 -17.06 -39.60
N ILE A 136 -15.65 -17.41 -38.94
CA ILE A 136 -16.07 -16.81 -37.67
C ILE A 136 -15.76 -17.81 -36.56
N ASP A 137 -15.17 -17.32 -35.47
CA ASP A 137 -14.87 -18.14 -34.31
C ASP A 137 -16.15 -18.80 -33.76
N ALA A 138 -16.10 -20.10 -33.50
CA ALA A 138 -17.25 -20.85 -33.01
C ALA A 138 -17.67 -20.38 -31.61
N ASP A 139 -16.73 -19.94 -30.78
CA ASP A 139 -17.02 -19.43 -29.43
C ASP A 139 -17.72 -18.05 -29.46
N ALA A 140 -17.67 -17.36 -30.60
CA ALA A 140 -18.40 -16.12 -30.82
C ALA A 140 -19.80 -16.34 -31.42
N LEU A 141 -20.20 -17.58 -31.65
CA LEU A 141 -21.50 -17.92 -32.23
C LEU A 141 -22.35 -18.72 -31.24
N ARG A 142 -23.61 -18.32 -31.15
CA ARG A 142 -24.65 -19.08 -30.47
C ARG A 142 -25.05 -20.31 -31.29
N PRO A 143 -25.75 -21.29 -30.68
CA PRO A 143 -26.23 -22.46 -31.42
C PRO A 143 -27.17 -22.14 -32.59
N ASP A 144 -27.84 -20.98 -32.58
CA ASP A 144 -28.69 -20.48 -33.67
C ASP A 144 -27.89 -19.74 -34.77
N GLY A 145 -26.57 -19.60 -34.59
CA GLY A 145 -25.68 -18.89 -35.50
C GLY A 145 -25.64 -17.37 -35.28
N ALA A 146 -26.33 -16.84 -34.28
CA ALA A 146 -26.25 -15.43 -33.92
C ALA A 146 -24.92 -15.12 -33.23
N LEU A 147 -24.41 -13.91 -33.42
CA LEU A 147 -23.17 -13.44 -32.82
C LEU A 147 -23.35 -13.20 -31.31
N ASP A 148 -22.47 -13.77 -30.49
CA ASP A 148 -22.38 -13.55 -29.05
C ASP A 148 -20.95 -13.15 -28.67
N LEU A 149 -20.69 -11.86 -28.83
CA LEU A 149 -19.38 -11.26 -28.54
C LEU A 149 -19.07 -11.25 -27.04
N GLU A 150 -20.10 -11.23 -26.18
CA GLU A 150 -19.89 -11.21 -24.74
C GLU A 150 -19.41 -12.57 -24.23
N ALA A 151 -20.00 -13.66 -24.72
CA ALA A 151 -19.48 -15.00 -24.47
C ALA A 151 -18.02 -15.13 -24.91
N LYS A 152 -17.67 -14.63 -26.11
CA LYS A 152 -16.28 -14.63 -26.58
C LYS A 152 -15.36 -13.82 -25.67
N ARG A 153 -15.77 -12.62 -25.22
CA ARG A 153 -15.00 -11.81 -24.27
C ARG A 153 -14.72 -12.57 -22.97
N GLN A 154 -15.72 -13.26 -22.44
CA GLN A 154 -15.57 -14.03 -21.21
C GLN A 154 -14.61 -15.22 -21.39
N VAL A 155 -14.69 -15.94 -22.51
CA VAL A 155 -13.78 -17.04 -22.82
C VAL A 155 -12.34 -16.54 -22.95
N GLU A 156 -12.11 -15.48 -23.72
CA GLU A 156 -10.77 -14.90 -23.91
C GLU A 156 -10.21 -14.34 -22.59
N TRP A 157 -11.04 -13.68 -21.77
CA TRP A 157 -10.62 -13.19 -20.47
C TRP A 157 -10.27 -14.34 -19.52
N ALA A 158 -11.08 -15.40 -19.49
CA ALA A 158 -10.83 -16.58 -18.65
C ALA A 158 -9.55 -17.30 -19.07
N LEU A 159 -9.30 -17.44 -20.38
CA LEU A 159 -8.04 -18.00 -20.90
C LEU A 159 -6.84 -17.15 -20.50
N ALA A 160 -6.94 -15.82 -20.64
CA ALA A 160 -5.87 -14.91 -20.28
C ALA A 160 -5.58 -14.92 -18.78
N ALA A 161 -6.62 -14.89 -17.94
CA ALA A 161 -6.53 -14.99 -16.49
C ALA A 161 -5.94 -16.33 -16.03
N GLY A 162 -6.06 -17.39 -16.83
CA GLY A 162 -5.42 -18.69 -16.57
C GLY A 162 -3.91 -18.71 -16.82
N VAL A 163 -3.39 -17.79 -17.64
CA VAL A 163 -1.96 -17.69 -17.99
C VAL A 163 -1.27 -16.62 -17.17
N GLN A 164 -1.96 -15.52 -16.88
CA GLN A 164 -1.45 -14.37 -16.17
C GLN A 164 -2.42 -13.93 -15.09
N ASP A 165 -1.91 -13.51 -13.93
CA ASP A 165 -2.72 -12.84 -12.93
C ASP A 165 -3.13 -11.45 -13.44
N LEU A 166 -4.43 -11.25 -13.66
CA LEU A 166 -5.02 -10.01 -14.14
C LEU A 166 -5.78 -9.28 -13.01
N ASP A 167 -5.76 -9.79 -11.78
CA ASP A 167 -6.41 -9.15 -10.64
C ASP A 167 -5.40 -8.27 -9.84
N PRO A 168 -5.47 -6.94 -9.94
CA PRO A 168 -4.60 -6.06 -9.18
C PRO A 168 -5.05 -5.90 -7.72
N ALA A 169 -6.27 -6.33 -7.36
CA ALA A 169 -6.85 -6.11 -6.03
C ALA A 169 -5.97 -6.59 -4.86
N PRO A 170 -5.38 -7.81 -4.86
CA PRO A 170 -4.53 -8.24 -3.75
C PRO A 170 -3.28 -7.37 -3.58
N GLU A 171 -2.63 -6.97 -4.67
CA GLU A 171 -1.43 -6.12 -4.59
C GLU A 171 -1.78 -4.67 -4.21
N MET A 172 -2.92 -4.15 -4.66
CA MET A 172 -3.42 -2.83 -4.22
C MET A 172 -3.77 -2.83 -2.73
N ALA A 173 -4.42 -3.87 -2.23
CA ALA A 173 -4.72 -4.00 -0.80
C ALA A 173 -3.43 -4.04 0.03
N ARG A 174 -2.45 -4.83 -0.41
CA ARG A 174 -1.13 -4.91 0.23
C ARG A 174 -0.40 -3.57 0.23
N ALA A 175 -0.45 -2.84 -0.89
CA ALA A 175 0.13 -1.50 -0.99
C ALA A 175 -0.53 -0.52 0.00
N ALA A 176 -1.86 -0.57 0.12
CA ALA A 176 -2.61 0.26 1.06
C ALA A 176 -2.24 -0.03 2.53
N ASP A 177 -2.09 -1.31 2.89
CA ASP A 177 -1.68 -1.73 4.24
C ASP A 177 -0.28 -1.21 4.58
N LEU A 178 0.68 -1.38 3.66
CA LEU A 178 2.05 -0.89 3.82
C LEU A 178 2.10 0.64 3.92
N ARG A 179 1.25 1.35 3.17
CA ARG A 179 1.13 2.80 3.23
C ARG A 179 0.57 3.26 4.57
N SER A 180 -0.45 2.59 5.09
CA SER A 180 -0.99 2.85 6.44
C SER A 180 0.09 2.64 7.50
N LYS A 181 0.86 1.55 7.41
CA LYS A 181 1.98 1.27 8.31
C LYS A 181 3.05 2.37 8.25
N SER A 182 3.43 2.81 7.05
CA SER A 182 4.39 3.91 6.85
C SER A 182 3.90 5.22 7.47
N GLN A 183 2.63 5.60 7.24
CA GLN A 183 2.04 6.81 7.84
C GLN A 183 2.04 6.77 9.37
N ARG A 184 1.72 5.62 9.97
CA ARG A 184 1.77 5.44 11.43
C ARG A 184 3.19 5.60 11.96
N LEU A 185 4.19 5.04 11.27
CA LEU A 185 5.60 5.19 11.65
C LEU A 185 6.08 6.64 11.55
N VAL A 186 5.63 7.40 10.55
CA VAL A 186 5.91 8.85 10.45
C VAL A 186 5.22 9.62 11.58
N GLY A 187 3.99 9.29 11.95
CA GLY A 187 3.35 9.88 13.12
C GLY A 187 4.15 9.61 14.40
N LEU A 188 4.70 8.41 14.52
CA LEU A 188 5.51 8.00 15.67
C LEU A 188 6.82 8.77 15.80
N THR A 189 7.48 9.13 14.69
CA THR A 189 8.69 9.97 14.76
C THR A 189 8.37 11.37 15.30
N ALA A 190 7.21 11.95 14.99
CA ALA A 190 6.76 13.21 15.56
C ALA A 190 6.59 13.11 17.10
N PHE A 191 6.02 12.01 17.61
CA PHE A 191 5.93 11.76 19.06
C PHE A 191 7.31 11.65 19.72
N LEU A 192 8.28 10.99 19.07
CA LEU A 192 9.64 10.90 19.60
C LEU A 192 10.34 12.27 19.65
N ILE A 193 10.13 13.12 18.64
CA ILE A 193 10.64 14.51 18.65
C ILE A 193 9.99 15.30 19.79
N ALA A 194 8.67 15.17 20.00
CA ALA A 194 7.99 15.82 21.11
C ALA A 194 8.53 15.33 22.47
N ALA A 195 8.74 14.02 22.64
CA ALA A 195 9.33 13.45 23.85
C ALA A 195 10.74 14.01 24.10
N ALA A 196 11.58 14.08 23.06
CA ALA A 196 12.90 14.66 23.14
C ALA A 196 12.82 16.13 23.61
N LEU A 197 11.98 16.95 23.00
CA LEU A 197 11.78 18.36 23.37
C LEU A 197 11.36 18.53 24.84
N PHE A 198 10.43 17.71 25.34
CA PHE A 198 10.03 17.74 26.75
C PHE A 198 11.18 17.41 27.68
N LEU A 199 12.00 16.42 27.34
CA LEU A 199 13.18 16.04 28.12
C LEU A 199 14.24 17.14 28.11
N THR A 200 14.48 17.80 26.96
CA THR A 200 15.41 18.94 26.88
C THR A 200 14.90 20.14 27.68
N LEU A 201 13.59 20.43 27.63
CA LEU A 201 12.98 21.49 28.44
C LEU A 201 13.08 21.21 29.94
N ALA A 202 12.94 19.95 30.35
CA ALA A 202 13.16 19.54 31.74
C ALA A 202 14.61 19.84 32.18
N GLU A 203 15.60 19.60 31.32
CA GLU A 203 17.02 19.87 31.62
C GLU A 203 17.33 21.37 31.76
N VAL A 204 16.75 22.20 30.89
CA VAL A 204 17.03 23.65 30.84
C VAL A 204 16.28 24.42 31.93
N THR A 205 15.16 23.89 32.43
CA THR A 205 14.29 24.59 33.38
C THR A 205 14.89 24.65 34.78
N ARG A 206 14.99 25.86 35.34
CA ARG A 206 15.49 26.09 36.72
C ARG A 206 14.42 25.94 37.81
N ASN A 207 13.14 25.97 37.45
CA ASN A 207 12.03 25.86 38.41
C ASN A 207 11.65 24.38 38.63
N PRO A 208 11.79 23.84 39.85
CA PRO A 208 11.63 22.40 40.12
C PRO A 208 10.23 21.87 39.86
N ARG A 209 9.18 22.70 39.98
CA ARG A 209 7.79 22.28 39.69
C ARG A 209 7.58 22.06 38.19
N VAL A 210 8.09 22.99 37.38
CA VAL A 210 7.97 22.94 35.92
C VAL A 210 8.89 21.87 35.33
N GLU A 211 10.11 21.72 35.87
CA GLU A 211 11.01 20.60 35.57
C GLU A 211 10.30 19.25 35.75
N THR A 212 9.66 19.06 36.91
CA THR A 212 8.97 17.80 37.22
C THR A 212 7.82 17.53 36.24
N LEU A 213 7.05 18.55 35.87
CA LEU A 213 5.99 18.43 34.88
C LEU A 213 6.53 17.99 33.51
N TYR A 214 7.56 18.65 33.01
CA TYR A 214 8.18 18.30 31.72
C TYR A 214 8.85 16.93 31.74
N TRP A 215 9.44 16.53 32.86
CA TRP A 215 10.02 15.20 33.03
C TRP A 215 8.95 14.11 32.92
N TYR A 216 7.85 14.21 33.67
CA TYR A 216 6.75 13.24 33.58
C TYR A 216 6.10 13.27 32.19
N GLY A 217 5.95 14.46 31.60
CA GLY A 217 5.43 14.63 30.23
C GLY A 217 6.30 13.89 29.21
N GLY A 218 7.61 14.12 29.21
CA GLY A 218 8.55 13.45 28.30
C GLY A 218 8.55 11.93 28.46
N VAL A 219 8.57 11.43 29.71
CA VAL A 219 8.50 9.99 29.98
C VAL A 219 7.17 9.38 29.55
N ALA A 220 6.05 10.07 29.76
CA ALA A 220 4.74 9.60 29.33
C ALA A 220 4.64 9.52 27.80
N VAL A 221 5.06 10.57 27.08
CA VAL A 221 5.08 10.58 25.61
C VAL A 221 6.00 9.50 25.07
N LEU A 222 7.19 9.32 25.66
CA LEU A 222 8.13 8.27 25.26
C LEU A 222 7.54 6.87 25.47
N SER A 223 6.84 6.66 26.58
CA SER A 223 6.19 5.37 26.89
C SER A 223 5.08 5.07 25.89
N VAL A 224 4.23 6.05 25.58
CA VAL A 224 3.18 5.92 24.56
C VAL A 224 3.78 5.63 23.18
N ALA A 225 4.83 6.35 22.78
CA ALA A 225 5.54 6.10 21.52
C ALA A 225 6.12 4.68 21.49
N GLY A 226 6.72 4.20 22.58
CA GLY A 226 7.23 2.83 22.67
C GLY A 226 6.14 1.77 22.51
N ILE A 227 4.98 1.96 23.16
CA ILE A 227 3.83 1.07 23.04
C ILE A 227 3.28 1.08 21.61
N LEU A 228 3.10 2.25 21.02
CA LEU A 228 2.61 2.38 19.64
C LEU A 228 3.57 1.71 18.65
N LEU A 229 4.88 1.78 18.87
CA LEU A 229 5.86 1.12 18.02
C LEU A 229 5.68 -0.40 18.03
N ILE A 230 5.42 -0.99 19.20
CA ILE A 230 5.14 -2.42 19.34
C ILE A 230 3.82 -2.81 18.66
N VAL A 231 2.76 -2.01 18.87
CA VAL A 231 1.44 -2.26 18.27
C VAL A 231 1.50 -2.19 16.74
N VAL A 232 2.23 -1.22 16.19
CA VAL A 232 2.41 -1.08 14.73
C VAL A 232 3.23 -2.23 14.14
N ASP A 233 4.10 -2.86 14.93
CA ASP A 233 4.86 -4.03 14.47
C ASP A 233 4.05 -5.33 14.52
N ALA A 234 3.16 -5.45 15.53
CA ALA A 234 2.27 -6.59 15.70
C ALA A 234 1.09 -6.64 14.70
N LEU A 235 0.79 -5.51 14.07
CA LEU A 235 -0.20 -5.36 12.99
C LEU A 235 0.49 -5.43 11.62
#